data_AF-A0ABD0MIM3-F1
#
_entry.id   AF-A0ABD0MIM3-F1
#
_cell.length_a   1.000
_cell.length_b   1.000
_cell.length_c   1.000
_cell.angle_alpha   90.00
_cell.angle_beta   90.00
_cell.angle_gamma   90.00
#
_symmetry.space_group_name_H-M   'P 1'
#
loop_
_entity.id
_entity.type
_entity.pdbx_description
1 polymer ?
#
loop_
_entity_poly.entity_id
_entity_poly.type
_entity_poly.pdbx_seq_one_letter_code
_entity_poly.pdbx_strand_id
1 'polypeptide(L)'
;MGKTADLTAIQKAIIDTLKQEGKTQKEISERIGCSQSAVSRHLSGKSVGRKKCGRKRCTTRRGDRTLRKIVEKDRFQTLGDLRKQWTESGVETSRATVYRRVQEIGYRCRIPQVKPLLNQKQRQKRLTWATEKQHWTVAQWSKVLFSDESKFCMSFGNQGARVWRKTGEREMPKCLKSSVKYPQSVMVWVPCQLRSMQLAIRRFWSTSCFHLLKSFMEMKISFFSTTWHLLTVPKPLVNGLLTVVLLCSIGLPTLLT
;
A
#
# COMPACT_ATOMS: atom_id res chain seq x y z
N MET A 1 21.14 -31.28 -30.11
CA MET A 1 21.04 -31.29 -28.63
C MET A 1 21.96 -32.38 -28.08
N GLY A 2 22.56 -32.20 -26.90
CA GLY A 2 23.42 -33.24 -26.31
C GLY A 2 22.61 -34.50 -26.03
N LYS A 3 23.07 -35.65 -26.52
CA LYS A 3 22.30 -36.91 -26.55
C LYS A 3 22.14 -37.59 -25.19
N THR A 4 22.81 -37.12 -24.12
CA THR A 4 22.87 -37.85 -22.85
C THR A 4 22.71 -36.91 -21.65
N ALA A 5 21.88 -37.31 -20.69
CA ALA A 5 21.73 -36.64 -19.41
C ALA A 5 23.04 -36.71 -18.58
N ASP A 6 23.23 -35.74 -17.70
CA ASP A 6 24.34 -35.77 -16.74
C ASP A 6 24.16 -36.94 -15.74
N LEU A 7 25.28 -37.49 -15.24
CA LEU A 7 25.25 -38.54 -14.21
C LEU A 7 24.51 -38.06 -12.96
N THR A 8 23.57 -38.87 -12.47
CA THR A 8 22.82 -38.60 -11.25
C THR A 8 23.74 -38.68 -10.02
N ALA A 9 23.34 -38.05 -8.91
CA ALA A 9 24.11 -38.09 -7.67
C ALA A 9 24.33 -39.53 -7.15
N ILE A 10 23.33 -40.40 -7.32
CA ILE A 10 23.40 -41.82 -6.95
C ILE A 10 24.42 -42.55 -7.84
N GLN A 11 24.36 -42.35 -9.16
CA GLN A 11 25.33 -42.95 -10.09
C GLN A 11 26.76 -42.50 -9.78
N LYS A 12 26.97 -41.23 -9.42
CA LYS A 12 28.29 -40.73 -9.01
C LYS A 12 28.81 -41.43 -7.75
N ALA A 13 27.97 -41.60 -6.72
CA ALA A 13 28.35 -42.33 -5.51
C ALA A 13 28.68 -43.81 -5.78
N ILE A 14 27.93 -44.46 -6.69
CA ILE A 14 28.23 -45.83 -7.11
C ILE A 14 29.56 -45.90 -7.88
N ILE A 15 29.88 -44.92 -8.73
CA ILE A 15 31.18 -44.85 -9.41
C ILE A 15 32.31 -44.73 -8.38
N ASP A 16 32.15 -43.87 -7.38
CA ASP A 16 33.18 -43.62 -6.36
C ASP A 16 33.44 -44.87 -5.49
N THR A 17 32.37 -45.56 -5.07
CA THR A 17 32.47 -46.83 -4.31
C THR A 17 33.11 -47.95 -5.12
N LEU A 18 32.66 -48.18 -6.36
CA LEU A 18 33.25 -49.22 -7.23
C LEU A 18 34.70 -48.92 -7.60
N LYS A 19 35.08 -47.63 -7.63
CA LYS A 19 36.47 -47.24 -7.85
C LYS A 19 37.35 -47.55 -6.63
N GLN A 20 36.83 -47.39 -5.40
CA GLN A 20 37.51 -47.79 -4.17
C GLN A 20 37.70 -49.31 -4.08
N GLU A 21 36.74 -50.09 -4.60
CA GLU A 21 36.83 -51.56 -4.73
C GLU A 21 37.84 -52.03 -5.81
N GLY A 22 38.52 -51.12 -6.50
CA GLY A 22 39.54 -51.45 -7.50
C GLY A 22 39.00 -51.90 -8.87
N LYS A 23 37.69 -51.75 -9.12
CA LYS A 23 37.09 -52.13 -10.42
C LYS A 23 37.59 -51.25 -11.57
N THR A 24 37.64 -51.84 -12.77
CA THR A 24 38.06 -51.14 -13.97
C THR A 24 36.97 -50.18 -14.46
N GLN A 25 37.34 -49.11 -15.17
CA GLN A 25 36.36 -48.13 -15.67
C GLN A 25 35.33 -48.74 -16.62
N LYS A 26 35.71 -49.80 -17.36
CA LYS A 26 34.83 -50.53 -18.28
C LYS A 26 33.74 -51.27 -17.51
N GLU A 27 34.09 -52.04 -16.49
CA GLU A 27 33.14 -52.76 -15.63
C GLU A 27 32.18 -51.81 -14.90
N ILE A 28 32.70 -50.67 -14.42
CA ILE A 28 31.88 -49.62 -13.79
C ILE A 28 30.87 -49.07 -14.78
N SER A 29 31.29 -48.84 -16.03
CA SER A 29 30.43 -48.28 -17.08
C SER A 29 29.31 -49.23 -17.49
N GLU A 30 29.62 -50.53 -17.63
CA GLU A 30 28.65 -51.58 -17.95
C GLU A 30 27.65 -51.80 -16.81
N ARG A 31 28.11 -51.81 -15.56
CA ARG A 31 27.25 -51.99 -14.38
C ARG A 31 26.25 -50.86 -14.16
N ILE A 32 26.62 -49.63 -14.53
CA ILE A 32 25.80 -48.42 -14.34
C ILE A 32 24.99 -48.09 -15.61
N GLY A 33 25.31 -48.71 -16.75
CA GLY A 33 24.69 -48.40 -18.05
C GLY A 33 25.07 -47.01 -18.57
N CYS A 34 26.33 -46.60 -18.39
CA CYS A 34 26.84 -45.30 -18.84
C CYS A 34 28.08 -45.46 -19.73
N SER A 35 28.49 -44.41 -20.45
CA SER A 35 29.72 -44.49 -21.26
C SER A 35 30.97 -44.46 -20.38
N GLN A 36 32.01 -45.23 -20.74
CA GLN A 36 33.31 -45.21 -20.05
C GLN A 36 33.89 -43.79 -19.95
N SER A 37 33.71 -42.96 -20.98
CA SER A 37 34.14 -41.55 -20.98
C SER A 37 33.40 -40.70 -19.94
N ALA A 38 32.18 -41.05 -19.55
CA ALA A 38 31.45 -40.38 -18.47
C ALA A 38 32.04 -40.72 -17.10
N VAL A 39 32.37 -42.00 -16.87
CA VAL A 39 33.07 -42.47 -15.66
C VAL A 39 34.43 -41.78 -15.53
N SER A 40 35.23 -41.76 -16.60
CA SER A 40 36.54 -41.10 -16.63
C SER A 40 36.45 -39.58 -16.36
N ARG A 41 35.45 -38.90 -16.91
CA ARG A 41 35.21 -37.46 -16.65
C ARG A 41 34.82 -37.17 -15.20
N HIS A 42 34.06 -38.05 -14.57
CA HIS A 42 33.70 -37.93 -13.16
C HIS A 42 34.93 -38.14 -12.26
N LEU A 43 35.65 -39.24 -12.46
CA LEU A 43 36.85 -39.59 -11.68
C LEU A 43 38.00 -38.57 -11.83
N SER A 44 38.15 -37.95 -13.00
CA SER A 44 39.17 -36.92 -13.23
C SER A 44 38.83 -35.55 -12.62
N GLY A 45 37.69 -35.40 -11.94
CA GLY A 45 37.25 -34.13 -11.34
C GLY A 45 36.88 -33.05 -12.37
N LYS A 46 36.94 -33.36 -13.68
CA LYS A 46 36.61 -32.44 -14.78
C LYS A 46 35.11 -32.34 -15.03
N SER A 47 34.27 -32.99 -14.22
CA SER A 47 32.82 -32.90 -14.25
C SER A 47 32.31 -31.56 -13.68
N VAL A 48 32.78 -30.44 -14.20
CA VAL A 48 32.12 -29.15 -13.95
C VAL A 48 30.85 -29.17 -14.80
N GLY A 49 29.70 -29.14 -14.13
CA GLY A 49 28.39 -29.13 -14.79
C GLY A 49 28.37 -28.11 -15.92
N ARG A 50 27.75 -28.46 -17.06
CA ARG A 50 27.76 -27.61 -18.25
C ARG A 50 27.32 -26.20 -17.87
N LYS A 51 28.18 -25.19 -18.11
CA LYS A 51 27.79 -23.79 -17.95
C LYS A 51 26.54 -23.58 -18.80
N LYS A 52 25.44 -23.16 -18.16
CA LYS A 52 24.15 -22.95 -18.84
C LYS A 52 24.35 -21.92 -19.96
N CYS A 53 24.51 -22.40 -21.19
CA CYS A 53 24.72 -21.60 -22.39
C CYS A 53 23.37 -21.20 -23.03
N GLY A 54 22.45 -20.70 -22.21
CA GLY A 54 21.15 -20.22 -22.68
C GLY A 54 21.28 -18.95 -23.53
N ARG A 55 20.16 -18.54 -24.14
CA ARG A 55 20.06 -17.29 -24.90
C ARG A 55 20.51 -16.12 -24.02
N LYS A 56 21.50 -15.36 -24.52
CA LYS A 56 21.98 -14.15 -23.84
C LYS A 56 20.84 -13.14 -23.71
N ARG A 57 20.85 -12.37 -22.63
CA ARG A 57 19.87 -11.30 -22.40
C ARG A 57 20.06 -10.21 -23.45
N CYS A 58 18.95 -9.63 -23.92
CA CYS A 58 18.99 -8.45 -24.77
C CYS A 58 19.34 -7.17 -23.99
N THR A 59 19.20 -7.17 -22.65
CA THR A 59 19.45 -6.00 -21.81
C THR A 59 20.84 -6.06 -21.18
N THR A 60 21.43 -4.89 -20.98
CA THR A 60 22.73 -4.73 -20.30
C THR A 60 22.52 -4.32 -18.85
N ARG A 61 23.52 -4.61 -17.99
CA ARG A 61 23.50 -4.19 -16.57
C ARG A 61 23.44 -2.66 -16.41
N ARG A 62 23.91 -1.90 -17.40
CA ARG A 62 23.78 -0.43 -17.43
C ARG A 62 22.34 -0.04 -17.73
N GLY A 63 21.72 -0.65 -18.75
CA GLY A 63 20.32 -0.44 -19.10
C GLY A 63 19.36 -0.73 -17.94
N ASP A 64 19.59 -1.83 -17.21
CA ASP A 64 18.78 -2.20 -16.05
C ASP A 64 18.89 -1.18 -14.90
N ARG A 65 20.06 -0.55 -14.72
CA ARG A 65 20.27 0.54 -13.75
C ARG A 65 19.51 1.79 -14.16
N THR A 66 19.50 2.12 -15.46
CA THR A 66 18.70 3.24 -15.98
C THR A 66 17.21 3.00 -15.78
N LEU A 67 16.72 1.79 -16.10
CA LEU A 67 15.32 1.42 -15.88
C LEU A 67 14.90 1.58 -14.41
N ARG A 68 15.76 1.17 -13.47
CA ARG A 68 15.51 1.38 -12.04
C ARG A 68 15.32 2.86 -11.71
N LYS A 69 16.17 3.75 -12.23
CA LYS A 69 16.08 5.19 -12.00
C LYS A 69 14.79 5.78 -12.58
N ILE A 70 14.39 5.33 -13.77
CA ILE A 70 13.13 5.76 -14.41
C ILE A 70 11.93 5.40 -13.53
N VAL A 71 11.83 4.12 -13.11
CA VAL A 71 10.76 3.68 -12.21
C VAL A 71 10.81 4.41 -10.86
N GLU A 72 12.00 4.71 -10.36
CA GLU A 72 12.16 5.40 -9.08
C GLU A 72 11.73 6.86 -9.11
N LYS A 73 11.94 7.55 -10.24
CA LYS A 73 11.54 8.94 -10.47
C LYS A 73 10.04 9.11 -10.39
N ASP A 74 9.28 8.23 -11.05
CA ASP A 74 7.82 8.25 -11.03
C ASP A 74 7.24 6.83 -11.00
N ARG A 75 6.59 6.52 -9.88
CA ARG A 75 6.08 5.19 -9.55
C ARG A 75 4.70 4.91 -10.15
N PHE A 76 4.02 5.92 -10.69
CA PHE A 76 2.66 5.81 -11.23
C PHE A 76 2.61 5.66 -12.75
N GLN A 77 3.78 5.65 -13.40
CA GLN A 77 3.88 5.52 -14.86
C GLN A 77 3.32 4.19 -15.36
N THR A 78 2.69 4.25 -16.53
CA THR A 78 2.24 3.05 -17.22
C THR A 78 3.44 2.28 -17.78
N LEU A 79 3.24 0.99 -18.07
CA LEU A 79 4.27 0.18 -18.70
C LEU A 79 4.66 0.71 -20.10
N GLY A 80 3.73 1.39 -20.78
CA GLY A 80 3.98 2.04 -22.08
C GLY A 80 4.95 3.21 -21.94
N ASP A 81 4.72 4.07 -20.95
CA ASP A 81 5.57 5.23 -20.66
C ASP A 81 6.96 4.80 -20.19
N LEU A 82 7.03 3.77 -19.33
CA LEU A 82 8.29 3.16 -18.91
C LEU A 82 9.09 2.62 -20.09
N ARG A 83 8.43 1.96 -21.05
CA ARG A 83 9.08 1.49 -22.27
C ARG A 83 9.60 2.67 -23.07
N LYS A 84 8.78 3.69 -23.31
CA LYS A 84 9.15 4.87 -24.11
C LYS A 84 10.41 5.55 -23.55
N GLN A 85 10.41 5.86 -22.25
CA GLN A 85 11.58 6.47 -21.57
C GLN A 85 12.82 5.56 -21.58
N TRP A 86 12.63 4.25 -21.53
CA TRP A 86 13.77 3.32 -21.60
C TRP A 86 14.33 3.20 -23.02
N THR A 87 13.48 3.27 -24.04
CA THR A 87 13.89 3.37 -25.45
C THR A 87 14.65 4.66 -25.72
N GLU A 88 14.20 5.81 -25.19
CA GLU A 88 14.90 7.10 -25.26
C GLU A 88 16.31 7.05 -24.63
N SER A 89 16.51 6.15 -23.66
CA SER A 89 17.83 5.89 -23.06
C SER A 89 18.75 5.01 -23.92
N GLY A 90 18.34 4.68 -25.14
CA GLY A 90 19.11 3.90 -26.12
C GLY A 90 18.92 2.38 -26.03
N VAL A 91 17.86 1.89 -25.36
CA VAL A 91 17.60 0.45 -25.20
C VAL A 91 16.26 0.07 -25.82
N GLU A 92 16.28 -0.46 -27.05
CA GLU A 92 15.07 -0.93 -27.72
C GLU A 92 14.60 -2.27 -27.14
N THR A 93 13.40 -2.28 -26.56
CA THR A 93 12.81 -3.48 -25.96
C THR A 93 11.31 -3.58 -26.14
N SER A 94 10.78 -4.80 -26.01
CA SER A 94 9.35 -5.06 -25.94
C SER A 94 8.77 -4.68 -24.57
N ARG A 95 7.46 -4.40 -24.52
CA ARG A 95 6.73 -4.18 -23.26
C ARG A 95 6.88 -5.35 -22.28
N ALA A 96 6.87 -6.58 -22.79
CA ALA A 96 7.03 -7.79 -21.99
C ALA A 96 8.42 -7.87 -21.33
N THR A 97 9.47 -7.47 -22.07
CA THR A 97 10.83 -7.39 -21.54
C THR A 97 10.92 -6.36 -20.42
N VAL A 98 10.36 -5.16 -20.60
CA VAL A 98 10.30 -4.12 -19.55
C VAL A 98 9.63 -4.66 -18.30
N TYR A 99 8.46 -5.29 -18.44
CA TYR A 99 7.72 -5.84 -17.31
C TYR A 99 8.55 -6.86 -16.51
N ARG A 100 9.12 -7.86 -17.19
CA ARG A 100 9.98 -8.88 -16.56
C ARG A 100 11.17 -8.24 -15.84
N ARG A 101 11.77 -7.21 -16.46
CA ARG A 101 12.93 -6.51 -15.91
C ARG A 101 12.59 -5.72 -14.66
N VAL A 102 11.46 -5.00 -14.67
CA VAL A 102 10.93 -4.30 -13.51
C VAL A 102 10.62 -5.28 -12.35
N GLN A 103 10.05 -6.44 -12.66
CA GLN A 103 9.80 -7.48 -11.66
C GLN A 103 11.10 -8.07 -11.07
N GLU A 104 12.10 -8.36 -11.90
CA GLU A 104 13.40 -8.85 -11.45
C GLU A 104 14.14 -7.81 -10.57
N ILE A 105 13.89 -6.51 -10.78
CA ILE A 105 14.40 -5.44 -9.88
C ILE A 105 13.65 -5.43 -8.53
N GLY A 106 12.52 -6.14 -8.43
CA GLY A 106 11.71 -6.28 -7.23
C GLY A 106 10.44 -5.42 -7.21
N TYR A 107 10.17 -4.67 -8.28
CA TYR A 107 8.97 -3.84 -8.37
C TYR A 107 7.77 -4.64 -8.87
N ARG A 108 6.64 -4.48 -8.19
CA ARG A 108 5.37 -5.09 -8.59
C ARG A 108 4.32 -4.01 -8.78
N CYS A 109 3.51 -4.17 -9.82
CA CYS A 109 2.36 -3.33 -10.08
C CYS A 109 1.26 -3.66 -9.05
N ARG A 110 0.80 -2.66 -8.30
CA ARG A 110 -0.18 -2.78 -7.21
C ARG A 110 -1.17 -1.61 -7.22
N ILE A 111 -2.30 -1.79 -6.55
CA ILE A 111 -3.22 -0.68 -6.26
C ILE A 111 -2.58 0.17 -5.15
N PRO A 112 -2.48 1.50 -5.32
CA PRO A 112 -1.94 2.40 -4.30
C PRO A 112 -2.91 2.51 -3.12
N GLN A 113 -2.35 2.78 -1.94
CA GLN A 113 -3.18 3.11 -0.79
C GLN A 113 -3.59 4.59 -0.88
N VAL A 114 -4.89 4.84 -0.71
CA VAL A 114 -5.44 6.20 -0.69
C VAL A 114 -5.33 6.72 0.74
N LYS A 115 -4.60 7.82 0.95
CA LYS A 115 -4.55 8.52 2.24
C LYS A 115 -4.81 10.02 2.01
N PRO A 116 -5.44 10.71 2.98
CA PRO A 116 -5.49 12.17 2.95
C PRO A 116 -4.06 12.72 3.01
N LEU A 117 -3.76 13.73 2.19
CA LEU A 117 -2.49 14.44 2.29
C LEU A 117 -2.54 15.30 3.57
N LEU A 118 -1.60 15.03 4.48
CA LEU A 118 -1.46 15.76 5.73
C LEU A 118 -0.18 16.57 5.72
N ASN A 119 -0.32 17.87 5.98
CA ASN A 119 0.82 18.76 6.21
C ASN A 119 1.54 18.37 7.51
N GLN A 120 2.81 18.74 7.65
CA GLN A 120 3.59 18.44 8.87
C GLN A 120 2.92 18.98 10.14
N LYS A 121 2.41 20.22 10.10
CA LYS A 121 1.64 20.83 11.19
C LYS A 121 0.38 20.02 11.56
N GLN A 122 -0.33 19.48 10.56
CA GLN A 122 -1.52 18.66 10.79
C GLN A 122 -1.16 17.31 11.40
N ARG A 123 -0.05 16.70 10.96
CA ARG A 123 0.47 15.46 11.55
C ARG A 123 0.81 15.66 13.03
N GLN A 124 1.52 16.74 13.37
CA GLN A 124 1.86 17.03 14.76
C GLN A 124 0.62 17.25 15.62
N LYS A 125 -0.35 18.06 15.17
CA LYS A 125 -1.61 18.27 15.90
C LYS A 125 -2.36 16.96 16.15
N ARG A 126 -2.43 16.08 15.16
CA ARG A 126 -3.07 14.76 15.30
C ARG A 126 -2.33 13.87 16.28
N LEU A 127 -0.99 13.88 16.26
CA LEU A 127 -0.17 13.12 17.19
C LEU A 127 -0.35 13.60 18.62
N THR A 128 -0.21 14.91 18.86
CA THR A 128 -0.42 15.52 20.17
C THR A 128 -1.80 15.21 20.72
N TRP A 129 -2.85 15.38 19.91
CA TRP A 129 -4.21 15.04 20.32
C TRP A 129 -4.36 13.55 20.68
N ALA A 130 -3.79 12.64 19.87
CA ALA A 130 -3.86 11.21 20.14
C ALA A 130 -3.14 10.84 21.44
N THR A 131 -1.96 11.41 21.69
CA THR A 131 -1.18 11.19 22.92
C THR A 131 -1.92 11.73 24.15
N GLU A 132 -2.50 12.94 24.08
CA GLU A 132 -3.27 13.52 25.19
C GLU A 132 -4.49 12.68 25.57
N LYS A 133 -5.12 12.01 24.60
CA LYS A 133 -6.35 11.23 24.79
C LYS A 133 -6.11 9.72 24.89
N GLN A 134 -4.85 9.27 24.85
CA GLN A 134 -4.49 7.85 24.88
C GLN A 134 -4.95 7.15 26.17
N HIS A 135 -4.90 7.86 27.30
CA HIS A 135 -5.24 7.31 28.62
C HIS A 135 -6.65 7.69 29.09
N TRP A 136 -7.51 8.14 28.18
CA TRP A 136 -8.89 8.50 28.53
C TRP A 136 -9.74 7.29 28.90
N THR A 137 -10.48 7.42 29.99
CA THR A 137 -11.42 6.40 30.48
C THR A 137 -12.73 6.40 29.69
N VAL A 138 -13.47 5.28 29.75
CA VAL A 138 -14.77 5.15 29.07
C VAL A 138 -15.76 6.24 29.49
N ALA A 139 -15.75 6.64 30.78
CA ALA A 139 -16.59 7.73 31.27
C ALA A 139 -16.25 9.08 30.60
N GLN A 140 -14.97 9.36 30.34
CA GLN A 140 -14.56 10.57 29.62
C GLN A 140 -14.96 10.51 28.14
N TRP A 141 -14.81 9.35 27.49
CA TRP A 141 -15.29 9.15 26.11
C TRP A 141 -16.81 9.27 25.97
N SER A 142 -17.59 8.90 27.00
CA SER A 142 -19.05 8.98 26.97
C SER A 142 -19.60 10.41 26.88
N LYS A 143 -18.78 11.41 27.25
CA LYS A 143 -19.10 12.84 27.17
C LYS A 143 -18.75 13.46 25.81
N VAL A 144 -18.08 12.71 24.93
CA VAL A 144 -17.73 13.17 23.58
C VAL A 144 -18.84 12.79 22.60
N LEU A 145 -19.39 13.79 21.92
CA LEU A 145 -20.29 13.58 20.78
C LEU A 145 -19.45 13.57 19.50
N PHE A 146 -19.54 12.49 18.72
CA PHE A 146 -18.94 12.42 17.40
C PHE A 146 -19.99 12.76 16.35
N SER A 147 -19.66 13.71 15.47
CA SER A 147 -20.46 13.98 14.27
C SER A 147 -19.54 13.83 13.07
N ASP A 148 -19.96 13.07 12.06
CA ASP A 148 -19.23 12.98 10.80
C ASP A 148 -20.16 13.20 9.60
N GLU A 149 -19.56 13.73 8.54
CA GLU A 149 -20.18 13.97 7.24
C GLU A 149 -19.78 12.83 6.30
N SER A 150 -20.69 11.90 6.03
CA SER A 150 -20.44 10.81 5.09
C SER A 150 -20.84 11.20 3.67
N LYS A 151 -19.88 11.12 2.74
CA LYS A 151 -20.06 11.43 1.33
C LYS A 151 -20.23 10.14 0.52
N PHE A 152 -21.39 9.92 -0.07
CA PHE A 152 -21.68 8.79 -0.96
C PHE A 152 -21.50 9.21 -2.42
N CYS A 153 -20.44 8.72 -3.06
CA CYS A 153 -20.12 9.02 -4.46
C CYS A 153 -20.92 8.12 -5.41
N MET A 154 -21.51 8.68 -6.48
CA MET A 154 -22.35 7.94 -7.43
C MET A 154 -21.59 7.33 -8.61
N SER A 155 -20.32 7.71 -8.83
CA SER A 155 -19.52 7.20 -9.94
C SER A 155 -18.73 5.95 -9.56
N PHE A 156 -19.14 4.81 -10.12
CA PHE A 156 -18.34 3.59 -10.21
C PHE A 156 -17.65 3.57 -11.57
N GLY A 157 -16.32 3.67 -11.60
CA GLY A 157 -15.64 3.61 -12.90
C GLY A 157 -14.21 4.10 -12.88
N ASN A 158 -13.34 3.30 -12.27
CA ASN A 158 -11.99 2.97 -12.75
C ASN A 158 -11.16 2.47 -11.56
N GLN A 159 -10.57 1.28 -11.72
CA GLN A 159 -9.46 0.87 -10.86
C GLN A 159 -8.36 1.93 -11.06
N GLY A 160 -8.25 2.86 -10.11
CA GLY A 160 -7.39 4.04 -10.26
C GLY A 160 -5.94 3.67 -10.59
N ALA A 161 -5.16 4.70 -10.99
CA ALA A 161 -3.74 4.57 -11.34
C ALA A 161 -3.00 3.57 -10.45
N ARG A 162 -2.31 2.61 -11.08
CA ARG A 162 -1.51 1.60 -10.39
C ARG A 162 -0.13 2.16 -10.05
N VAL A 163 0.49 1.59 -9.03
CA VAL A 163 1.81 2.00 -8.56
C VAL A 163 2.80 0.83 -8.63
N TRP A 164 4.02 1.12 -9.06
CA TRP A 164 5.16 0.21 -8.99
C TRP A 164 5.80 0.31 -7.61
N ARG A 165 5.70 -0.74 -6.79
CA ARG A 165 6.28 -0.74 -5.43
C ARG A 165 6.92 -2.07 -5.09
N LYS A 166 7.93 -2.04 -4.21
CA LYS A 166 8.49 -3.25 -3.60
C LYS A 166 7.62 -3.72 -2.44
N THR A 167 7.88 -4.94 -1.97
CA THR A 167 7.31 -5.43 -0.72
C THR A 167 7.76 -4.54 0.44
N GLY A 168 6.85 -4.17 1.34
CA GLY A 168 7.13 -3.26 2.47
C GLY A 168 6.92 -1.77 2.18
N GLU A 169 6.96 -1.31 0.92
CA GLU A 169 6.81 0.11 0.56
C GLU A 169 5.33 0.58 0.53
N ARG A 170 4.42 -0.09 1.24
CA ARG A 170 2.97 0.21 1.19
C ARG A 170 2.64 1.62 1.67
N GLU A 171 3.31 2.06 2.73
CA GLU A 171 3.01 3.32 3.41
C GLU A 171 3.93 4.46 3.00
N MET A 172 4.88 4.19 2.11
CA MET A 172 5.84 5.18 1.63
C MET A 172 5.10 6.31 0.92
N PRO A 173 5.35 7.60 1.23
CA PRO A 173 4.65 8.73 0.61
C PRO A 173 4.65 8.71 -0.93
N LYS A 174 5.76 8.26 -1.53
CA LYS A 174 5.91 8.11 -2.99
C LYS A 174 4.99 7.05 -3.62
N CYS A 175 4.42 6.15 -2.82
CA CYS A 175 3.51 5.09 -3.27
C CYS A 175 2.04 5.34 -2.90
N LEU A 176 1.76 6.44 -2.18
CA LEU A 176 0.42 6.81 -1.77
C LEU A 176 -0.26 7.63 -2.85
N LYS A 177 -1.57 7.42 -2.99
CA LYS A 177 -2.42 8.28 -3.81
C LYS A 177 -3.15 9.26 -2.89
N SER A 178 -3.14 10.53 -3.23
CA SER A 178 -3.96 11.53 -2.56
C SER A 178 -5.44 11.33 -2.92
N SER A 179 -6.31 11.48 -1.94
CA SER A 179 -7.75 11.51 -2.20
C SER A 179 -8.13 12.85 -2.81
N VAL A 180 -8.71 12.84 -4.02
CA VAL A 180 -9.29 14.05 -4.64
C VAL A 180 -10.68 14.28 -4.04
N LYS A 181 -10.99 15.54 -3.73
CA LYS A 181 -12.09 15.92 -2.82
C LYS A 181 -13.49 15.94 -3.46
N TYR A 182 -13.63 15.99 -4.80
CA TYR A 182 -14.93 16.34 -5.42
C TYR A 182 -15.37 15.53 -6.66
N PRO A 183 -15.80 14.26 -6.51
CA PRO A 183 -16.76 13.64 -7.44
C PRO A 183 -18.22 14.01 -7.10
N GLN A 184 -19.15 13.79 -8.03
CA GLN A 184 -20.60 13.88 -7.80
C GLN A 184 -21.03 12.90 -6.70
N SER A 185 -21.79 13.40 -5.71
CA SER A 185 -22.08 12.67 -4.49
C SER A 185 -23.26 13.22 -3.70
N VAL A 186 -23.84 12.38 -2.84
CA VAL A 186 -24.80 12.78 -1.81
C VAL A 186 -24.09 12.87 -0.46
N MET A 187 -24.40 13.90 0.34
CA MET A 187 -23.90 14.05 1.72
C MET A 187 -24.96 13.61 2.74
N VAL A 188 -24.54 12.83 3.73
CA VAL A 188 -25.39 12.38 4.85
C VAL A 188 -24.71 12.74 6.16
N TRP A 189 -25.51 13.22 7.11
CA TRP A 189 -25.07 13.62 8.44
C TRP A 189 -25.59 12.65 9.48
N VAL A 190 -24.71 12.15 10.36
CA VAL A 190 -25.11 11.26 11.45
C VAL A 190 -24.33 11.63 12.72
N PRO A 191 -25.01 12.07 13.80
CA PRO A 191 -24.41 12.16 15.12
C PRO A 191 -24.38 10.77 15.78
N CYS A 192 -23.28 10.42 16.43
CA CYS A 192 -23.10 9.15 17.14
C CYS A 192 -22.49 9.37 18.52
N GLN A 193 -23.04 8.71 19.54
CA GLN A 193 -22.58 8.75 20.93
C GLN A 193 -22.51 7.35 21.53
N LEU A 194 -21.48 7.08 22.34
CA LEU A 194 -21.23 5.77 22.95
C LEU A 194 -22.34 5.30 23.90
N ARG A 195 -23.16 6.21 24.45
CA ARG A 195 -24.14 5.90 25.50
C ARG A 195 -25.50 5.42 24.98
N SER A 196 -25.79 5.63 23.70
CA SER A 196 -26.98 5.11 23.04
C SER A 196 -26.82 5.25 21.53
N MET A 197 -26.82 4.15 20.79
CA MET A 197 -27.02 4.18 19.33
C MET A 197 -28.45 4.64 19.03
N GLN A 198 -28.68 5.96 19.06
CA GLN A 198 -29.87 6.56 18.46
C GLN A 198 -29.47 7.16 17.11
N LEU A 199 -29.64 6.33 16.08
CA LEU A 199 -29.51 6.71 14.67
C LEU A 199 -30.67 7.63 14.29
N ALA A 200 -30.43 8.93 14.22
CA ALA A 200 -31.35 9.87 13.56
C ALA A 200 -30.83 10.18 12.16
N ILE A 201 -31.36 9.49 11.14
CA ILE A 201 -31.10 9.82 9.73
C ILE A 201 -32.12 10.87 9.31
N ARG A 202 -31.68 12.11 9.07
CA ARG A 202 -32.50 13.14 8.41
C ARG A 202 -31.78 13.63 7.15
N ARG A 203 -32.46 13.50 5.99
CA ARG A 203 -32.08 14.16 4.73
C ARG A 203 -32.34 15.65 4.87
N PHE A 204 -31.34 16.49 4.63
CA PHE A 204 -31.50 17.94 4.61
C PHE A 204 -30.92 18.52 3.32
N TRP A 205 -31.73 19.32 2.64
CA TRP A 205 -31.32 20.19 1.55
C TRP A 205 -31.67 21.64 1.93
N SER A 206 -30.83 22.57 1.47
CA SER A 206 -31.02 24.04 1.50
C SER A 206 -30.65 24.80 2.79
N THR A 207 -30.38 26.09 2.61
CA THR A 207 -29.73 27.13 3.44
C THR A 207 -30.30 27.38 4.85
N SER A 208 -31.23 26.56 5.33
CA SER A 208 -31.88 26.69 6.63
C SER A 208 -31.23 25.83 7.75
N CYS A 209 -29.96 25.46 7.61
CA CYS A 209 -29.26 24.58 8.58
C CYS A 209 -29.04 25.21 9.97
N PHE A 210 -29.05 26.54 10.11
CA PHE A 210 -28.72 27.20 11.39
C PHE A 210 -29.82 27.09 12.44
N HIS A 211 -31.09 27.21 12.04
CA HIS A 211 -32.22 27.17 12.97
C HIS A 211 -32.51 25.76 13.51
N LEU A 212 -32.28 24.71 12.70
CA LEU A 212 -32.50 23.33 13.15
C LEU A 212 -31.38 22.76 14.02
N LEU A 213 -30.13 23.19 13.81
CA LEU A 213 -29.04 22.85 14.73
C LEU A 213 -29.28 23.45 16.11
N LYS A 214 -29.80 24.69 16.16
CA LYS A 214 -30.25 25.34 17.40
C LYS A 214 -31.38 24.55 18.05
N SER A 215 -32.46 24.22 17.33
CA SER A 215 -33.57 23.42 17.90
C SER A 215 -33.16 22.00 18.31
N PHE A 216 -32.26 21.32 17.60
CA PHE A 216 -31.82 19.97 17.97
C PHE A 216 -30.89 19.97 19.19
N MET A 217 -30.03 20.98 19.33
CA MET A 217 -29.24 21.21 20.54
C MET A 217 -30.15 21.60 21.71
N GLU A 218 -31.07 22.56 21.52
CA GLU A 218 -32.01 23.01 22.57
C GLU A 218 -32.94 21.88 23.06
N MET A 219 -33.40 21.00 22.15
CA MET A 219 -34.27 19.86 22.49
C MET A 219 -33.55 18.73 23.25
N LYS A 220 -32.21 18.64 23.17
CA LYS A 220 -31.42 17.69 23.99
C LYS A 220 -30.89 18.32 25.29
N ILE A 221 -30.65 19.63 25.31
CA ILE A 221 -30.23 20.38 26.51
C ILE A 221 -31.33 20.38 27.57
N SER A 222 -32.62 20.34 27.19
CA SER A 222 -33.74 20.25 28.14
C SER A 222 -33.82 18.93 28.92
N PHE A 223 -33.10 17.87 28.52
CA PHE A 223 -33.22 16.54 29.14
C PHE A 223 -32.05 16.14 30.03
N PHE A 224 -30.88 16.78 29.92
CA PHE A 224 -29.72 16.46 30.75
C PHE A 224 -28.86 17.70 31.03
N SER A 225 -28.84 18.11 32.31
CA SER A 225 -27.95 19.11 32.89
C SER A 225 -26.48 18.64 32.87
N THR A 226 -25.85 18.57 31.71
CA THR A 226 -24.43 18.22 31.62
C THR A 226 -23.72 19.04 30.54
N THR A 227 -22.50 19.48 30.86
CA THR A 227 -21.60 20.20 29.97
C THR A 227 -21.09 19.29 28.85
N TRP A 228 -21.28 19.72 27.60
CA TRP A 228 -20.88 18.97 26.40
C TRP A 228 -19.67 19.61 25.74
N HIS A 229 -18.72 18.78 25.29
CA HIS A 229 -17.61 19.23 24.46
C HIS A 229 -17.80 18.71 23.04
N LEU A 230 -18.13 19.60 22.11
CA LEU A 230 -18.28 19.27 20.70
C LEU A 230 -16.91 19.19 20.03
N LEU A 231 -16.57 18.02 19.50
CA LEU A 231 -15.30 17.78 18.82
C LEU A 231 -15.51 17.89 17.30
N THR A 232 -15.45 19.11 16.77
CA THR A 232 -15.47 19.33 15.31
C THR A 232 -14.06 19.28 14.75
N VAL A 233 -13.90 18.69 13.57
CA VAL A 233 -12.65 18.78 12.81
C VAL A 233 -12.50 20.23 12.32
N PRO A 234 -11.45 20.98 12.70
CA PRO A 234 -11.28 22.35 12.23
C PRO A 234 -10.94 22.32 10.74
N LYS A 235 -11.92 22.64 9.89
CA LYS A 235 -11.74 22.85 8.45
C LYS A 235 -11.24 24.28 8.23
N PRO A 236 -10.22 24.53 7.38
CA PRO A 236 -9.87 25.90 7.01
C PRO A 236 -11.05 26.51 6.24
N LEU A 237 -11.52 27.66 6.71
CA LEU A 237 -12.56 28.47 6.11
C LEU A 237 -12.10 28.89 4.72
N VAL A 238 -12.77 28.39 3.69
CA VAL A 238 -12.72 28.98 2.35
C VAL A 238 -14.05 29.69 2.19
N ASN A 239 -13.97 31.02 2.07
CA ASN A 239 -15.07 31.99 1.90
C ASN A 239 -15.63 32.59 3.20
N GLY A 240 -14.96 33.62 3.69
CA GLY A 240 -15.58 34.95 3.91
C GLY A 240 -16.83 35.08 4.78
N LEU A 241 -17.11 34.20 5.73
CA LEU A 241 -18.13 34.44 6.76
C LEU A 241 -17.55 34.15 8.15
N LEU A 242 -17.44 35.22 8.93
CA LEU A 242 -17.09 35.23 10.35
C LEU A 242 -18.02 34.27 11.10
N THR A 243 -17.48 33.13 11.54
CA THR A 243 -18.09 32.32 12.59
C THR A 243 -17.31 32.57 13.86
N VAL A 244 -17.78 33.56 14.63
CA VAL A 244 -17.35 33.80 15.99
C VAL A 244 -17.74 32.57 16.81
N VAL A 245 -16.75 31.90 17.39
CA VAL A 245 -16.96 30.87 18.41
C VAL A 245 -17.43 31.60 19.67
N LEU A 246 -18.73 31.59 19.93
CA LEU A 246 -19.29 32.07 21.19
C LEU A 246 -18.91 31.07 22.29
N LEU A 247 -17.89 31.42 23.09
CA LEU A 247 -17.72 30.87 24.44
C LEU A 247 -18.88 31.42 25.27
N CYS A 248 -19.94 30.63 25.42
CA CYS A 248 -21.03 30.99 26.33
C CYS A 248 -20.60 30.62 27.76
N SER A 249 -19.91 31.56 28.42
CA SER A 249 -19.96 31.69 29.87
C SER A 249 -21.30 32.34 30.21
N ILE A 250 -22.21 31.61 30.86
CA ILE A 250 -23.36 32.24 31.54
C ILE A 250 -23.18 31.95 33.02
N GLY A 251 -22.68 32.96 33.74
CA GLY A 251 -23.04 33.14 35.14
C GLY A 251 -24.46 33.68 35.20
N LEU A 252 -25.29 33.11 36.07
CA LEU A 252 -26.62 33.65 36.38
C LEU A 252 -26.52 34.67 37.54
N PRO A 253 -27.22 35.81 37.48
CA PRO A 253 -27.58 36.59 38.66
C PRO A 253 -29.00 36.23 39.18
N THR A 254 -29.07 36.04 40.50
CA THR A 254 -30.14 36.37 41.48
C THR A 254 -31.63 36.12 41.17
N LEU A 255 -32.31 35.49 42.13
CA LEU A 255 -33.74 35.79 42.41
C LEU A 255 -33.91 36.09 43.90
N LEU A 256 -34.34 37.33 44.18
CA LEU A 256 -35.04 37.73 45.39
C LEU A 256 -36.46 37.16 45.34
N THR A 257 -36.85 36.45 46.40
CA THR A 257 -38.01 36.75 47.27
C THR A 257 -37.73 36.11 48.61
#